data_AF-A0A1W2CV33-F1
#
_entry.id   AF-A0A1W2CV33-F1
#
_cell.length_a   1.000
_cell.length_b   1.000
_cell.length_c   1.000
_cell.angle_alpha   90.00
_cell.angle_beta   90.00
_cell.angle_gamma   90.00
#
_symmetry.space_group_name_H-M   'P 1'
#
loop_
_entity.id
_entity.type
_entity.pdbx_description
1 polymer ?
#
loop_
_entity_poly.entity_id
_entity_poly.type
_entity_poly.pdbx_seq_one_letter_code
_entity_poly.pdbx_strand_id
1 'polypeptide(L)'
;MKTMIKAGMALLILTAPAYATDHSNHNAHAAHGAAAGHAAPAPTGDAVTDISAKLKAMFETEGHPLAVNPVVVSGDWAIAGWAQDGKGGRALLKKKGEGWSIHLCSGDSLKEASALKQIGLPAADAEGLAAKLAEAEKPLDPSLLALFASFEGTVMVEAGDDGHAAGHQHQHKP
;
A
#
# COMPACT_ATOMS: atom_id res chain seq x y z
N MET A 1 -23.32 -32.18 40.60
CA MET A 1 -22.69 -33.18 39.71
C MET A 1 -21.70 -32.40 38.84
N LYS A 2 -20.38 -32.37 39.10
CA LYS A 2 -19.34 -33.34 38.65
C LYS A 2 -19.55 -33.69 37.16
N THR A 3 -18.72 -33.37 36.17
CA THR A 3 -17.24 -33.35 36.07
C THR A 3 -16.76 -32.55 34.84
N MET A 4 -15.51 -32.11 34.92
CA MET A 4 -14.63 -31.42 33.97
C MET A 4 -14.38 -32.15 32.63
N ILE A 5 -14.03 -31.40 31.57
CA ILE A 5 -12.89 -31.72 30.68
C ILE A 5 -12.10 -30.41 30.42
N LYS A 6 -10.80 -30.47 30.69
CA LYS A 6 -9.78 -29.44 30.41
C LYS A 6 -8.68 -30.13 29.60
N ALA A 7 -8.00 -29.33 28.77
CA ALA A 7 -6.64 -29.48 28.22
C ALA A 7 -6.52 -29.78 26.72
N GLY A 8 -5.66 -28.97 26.08
CA GLY A 8 -5.17 -29.15 24.71
C GLY A 8 -4.47 -27.90 24.17
N MET A 9 -3.56 -27.27 24.92
CA MET A 9 -2.70 -26.18 24.46
C MET A 9 -1.43 -26.80 23.85
N ALA A 10 -1.21 -26.64 22.55
CA ALA A 10 0.02 -27.02 21.87
C ALA A 10 0.90 -25.78 21.71
N LEU A 11 1.96 -25.70 22.52
CA LEU A 11 3.04 -24.72 22.44
C LEU A 11 4.13 -25.30 21.52
N LEU A 12 4.32 -24.72 20.35
CA LEU A 12 5.41 -25.04 19.43
C LEU A 12 6.49 -23.97 19.58
N ILE A 13 7.56 -24.30 20.31
CA ILE A 13 8.76 -23.47 20.43
C ILE A 13 9.68 -23.84 19.27
N LEU A 14 9.92 -22.91 18.34
CA LEU A 14 11.05 -22.99 17.41
C LEU A 14 12.16 -22.07 17.91
N THR A 15 13.25 -22.67 18.39
CA THR A 15 14.53 -22.02 18.64
C THR A 15 15.35 -22.00 17.34
N ALA A 16 15.84 -20.83 16.92
CA ALA A 16 16.87 -20.69 15.89
C ALA A 16 18.17 -20.15 16.51
N PRO A 17 19.36 -20.54 16.00
CA PRO A 17 20.64 -20.38 16.69
C PRO A 17 21.24 -18.99 16.52
N ALA A 18 21.98 -18.56 17.55
CA ALA A 18 22.91 -17.44 17.48
C ALA A 18 24.19 -17.86 16.74
N TYR A 19 24.61 -17.06 15.76
CA TYR A 19 25.99 -17.06 15.26
C TYR A 19 26.46 -15.61 15.17
N ALA A 20 27.55 -15.32 15.88
CA ALA A 20 28.32 -14.09 15.76
C ALA A 20 29.77 -14.47 15.44
N THR A 21 30.33 -13.88 14.38
CA THR A 21 31.79 -13.65 14.19
C THR A 21 32.00 -12.42 13.31
N ASP A 22 32.12 -11.27 13.96
CA ASP A 22 33.27 -10.37 14.02
C ASP A 22 34.34 -10.18 12.90
N HIS A 23 34.58 -8.87 12.64
CA HIS A 23 35.73 -8.08 12.14
C HIS A 23 36.37 -8.19 10.72
N SER A 24 36.19 -7.07 9.99
CA SER A 24 37.21 -6.23 9.33
C SER A 24 37.54 -6.44 7.84
N ASN A 25 37.06 -5.49 7.01
CA ASN A 25 37.98 -4.67 6.20
C ASN A 25 37.44 -3.24 6.03
N HIS A 26 38.26 -2.27 6.37
CA HIS A 26 38.01 -0.85 6.13
C HIS A 26 38.39 -0.49 4.70
N ASN A 27 37.47 0.08 3.93
CA ASN A 27 37.82 1.08 2.93
C ASN A 27 36.78 2.19 2.99
N ALA A 28 37.14 3.27 3.67
CA ALA A 28 36.35 4.49 3.73
C ALA A 28 36.55 5.26 2.41
N HIS A 29 35.46 5.51 1.69
CA HIS A 29 35.35 6.69 0.84
C HIS A 29 33.95 7.31 1.02
N ALA A 30 34.01 8.50 1.63
CA ALA A 30 33.14 9.66 1.56
C ALA A 30 31.63 9.50 1.28
N ALA A 31 30.88 10.09 2.21
CA ALA A 31 29.46 10.38 2.17
C ALA A 31 28.96 10.94 0.83
N HIS A 32 27.89 10.31 0.32
CA HIS A 32 26.74 11.02 -0.23
C HIS A 32 25.50 10.34 0.35
N GLY A 33 24.63 11.12 0.99
CA GLY A 33 23.42 10.64 1.65
C GLY A 33 22.50 9.96 0.65
N ALA A 34 22.49 8.63 0.67
CA ALA A 34 21.39 7.87 0.09
C ALA A 34 20.22 8.02 1.05
N ALA A 35 19.22 8.81 0.64
CA ALA A 35 17.88 8.65 1.16
C ALA A 35 17.57 7.15 1.12
N ALA A 36 17.36 6.54 2.29
CA ALA A 36 16.93 5.17 2.39
C ALA A 36 15.57 5.10 1.68
N GLY A 37 15.59 4.72 0.40
CA GLY A 37 14.41 4.17 -0.24
C GLY A 37 14.01 3.00 0.62
N HIS A 38 12.92 3.14 1.37
CA HIS A 38 12.43 2.11 2.26
C HIS A 38 12.14 0.89 1.40
N ALA A 39 13.06 -0.08 1.41
CA ALA A 39 12.84 -1.36 0.75
C ALA A 39 11.53 -1.91 1.34
N ALA A 40 10.52 -2.09 0.48
CA ALA A 40 9.26 -2.66 0.92
C ALA A 40 9.56 -3.99 1.63
N PRO A 41 8.97 -4.24 2.82
CA PRO A 41 9.18 -5.49 3.54
C PRO A 41 8.85 -6.67 2.63
N ALA A 42 9.57 -7.79 2.83
CA ALA A 42 9.29 -9.02 2.11
C ALA A 42 7.80 -9.42 2.30
N PRO A 43 7.12 -9.93 1.27
CA PRO A 43 5.73 -10.33 1.37
C PRO A 43 5.57 -11.43 2.43
N THR A 44 4.60 -11.21 3.31
CA THR A 44 4.26 -12.09 4.43
C THR A 44 3.35 -13.25 4.00
N GLY A 45 2.71 -13.13 2.84
CA GLY A 45 1.69 -14.06 2.35
C GLY A 45 0.27 -13.67 2.77
N ASP A 46 0.12 -12.72 3.70
CA ASP A 46 -1.16 -12.11 4.03
C ASP A 46 -1.42 -10.91 3.11
N ALA A 47 -2.47 -11.01 2.28
CA ALA A 47 -2.74 -9.99 1.26
C ALA A 47 -3.06 -8.61 1.86
N VAL A 48 -3.74 -8.54 3.00
CA VAL A 48 -4.08 -7.26 3.64
C VAL A 48 -2.81 -6.55 4.10
N THR A 49 -1.93 -7.27 4.79
CA THR A 49 -0.64 -6.77 5.26
C THR A 49 0.24 -6.36 4.10
N ASP A 50 0.41 -7.22 3.11
CA ASP A 50 1.34 -7.01 2.00
C ASP A 50 0.90 -5.84 1.11
N ILE A 51 -0.41 -5.75 0.80
CA ILE A 51 -0.96 -4.66 0.00
C ILE A 51 -0.90 -3.34 0.75
N SER A 52 -1.25 -3.34 2.05
CA SER A 52 -1.20 -2.12 2.87
C SER A 52 0.22 -1.60 3.00
N ALA A 53 1.19 -2.47 3.29
CA ALA A 53 2.60 -2.11 3.35
C ALA A 53 3.09 -1.56 2.00
N LYS A 54 2.69 -2.20 0.88
CA LYS A 54 3.05 -1.76 -0.47
C LYS A 54 2.50 -0.38 -0.80
N LEU A 55 1.22 -0.11 -0.50
CA LEU A 55 0.60 1.20 -0.74
C LEU A 55 1.24 2.29 0.12
N LYS A 56 1.45 2.02 1.42
CA LYS A 56 2.10 2.96 2.33
C LYS A 56 3.53 3.27 1.91
N ALA A 57 4.32 2.27 1.56
CA ALA A 57 5.69 2.46 1.10
C ALA A 57 5.80 3.35 -0.16
N MET A 58 4.75 3.40 -0.99
CA MET A 58 4.75 4.20 -2.22
C MET A 58 4.11 5.59 -2.08
N PHE A 59 3.12 5.76 -1.19
CA PHE A 59 2.31 6.98 -1.14
C PHE A 59 2.27 7.67 0.23
N GLU A 60 2.60 6.97 1.32
CA GLU A 60 2.64 7.57 2.65
C GLU A 60 3.86 8.50 2.77
N THR A 61 3.64 9.73 3.24
CA THR A 61 4.70 10.71 3.51
C THR A 61 4.66 11.13 4.98
N GLU A 62 5.77 11.66 5.48
CA GLU A 62 5.87 12.08 6.87
C GLU A 62 4.80 13.14 7.20
N GLY A 63 4.07 12.94 8.29
CA GLY A 63 2.96 13.82 8.70
C GLY A 63 1.64 13.56 7.98
N HIS A 64 1.62 12.70 6.95
CA HIS A 64 0.47 12.43 6.10
C HIS A 64 0.20 10.91 6.02
N PRO A 65 -0.42 10.30 7.05
CA PRO A 65 -0.65 8.86 7.08
C PRO A 65 -1.65 8.43 5.99
N LEU A 66 -1.33 7.32 5.31
CA LEU A 66 -2.20 6.70 4.31
C LEU A 66 -3.08 5.64 5.01
N ALA A 67 -4.39 5.87 4.98
CA ALA A 67 -5.37 4.88 5.36
C ALA A 67 -5.60 3.89 4.22
N VAL A 68 -5.57 2.59 4.50
CA VAL A 68 -5.84 1.52 3.53
C VAL A 68 -6.96 0.65 4.08
N ASN A 69 -8.14 0.74 3.48
CA ASN A 69 -9.33 -0.05 3.80
C ASN A 69 -10.43 0.24 2.76
N PRO A 70 -11.17 -0.75 2.25
CA PRO A 70 -11.02 -2.19 2.45
C PRO A 70 -9.99 -2.78 1.51
N VAL A 71 -9.45 -3.96 1.85
CA VAL A 71 -8.67 -4.81 0.94
C VAL A 71 -9.47 -6.07 0.67
N VAL A 72 -9.84 -6.29 -0.59
CA VAL A 72 -10.57 -7.48 -1.04
C VAL A 72 -9.78 -8.21 -2.12
N VAL A 73 -9.82 -9.55 -2.11
CA VAL A 73 -9.01 -10.39 -2.99
C VAL A 73 -9.89 -11.42 -3.71
N SER A 74 -9.67 -11.64 -5.00
CA SER A 74 -10.17 -12.79 -5.77
C SER A 74 -9.09 -13.31 -6.71
N GLY A 75 -8.74 -14.59 -6.57
CA GLY A 75 -7.66 -15.19 -7.34
C GLY A 75 -6.35 -14.40 -7.15
N ASP A 76 -5.76 -14.00 -8.28
CA ASP A 76 -4.54 -13.20 -8.33
C ASP A 76 -4.80 -11.68 -8.40
N TRP A 77 -6.02 -11.24 -8.10
CA TRP A 77 -6.43 -9.84 -8.16
C TRP A 77 -6.94 -9.34 -6.82
N ALA A 78 -6.71 -8.06 -6.55
CA ALA A 78 -7.18 -7.40 -5.33
C ALA A 78 -7.62 -5.96 -5.60
N ILE A 79 -8.55 -5.46 -4.81
CA ILE A 79 -8.90 -4.04 -4.76
C ILE A 79 -8.64 -3.53 -3.34
N ALA A 80 -7.94 -2.40 -3.23
CA ALA A 80 -7.68 -1.71 -1.99
C ALA A 80 -8.20 -0.27 -2.04
N GLY A 81 -9.12 0.07 -1.14
CA GLY A 81 -9.50 1.46 -0.88
C GLY A 81 -8.38 2.18 -0.13
N TRP A 82 -8.09 3.43 -0.51
CA TRP A 82 -7.08 4.25 0.17
C TRP A 82 -7.56 5.69 0.32
N ALA A 83 -7.11 6.34 1.40
CA ALA A 83 -7.35 7.77 1.62
C ALA A 83 -6.17 8.43 2.37
N GLN A 84 -5.86 9.68 2.00
CA GLN A 84 -4.80 10.50 2.59
C GLN A 84 -5.11 11.98 2.30
N ASP A 85 -5.05 12.85 3.31
CA ASP A 85 -5.24 14.31 3.18
C ASP A 85 -6.49 14.74 2.41
N GLY A 86 -7.62 14.07 2.64
CA GLY A 86 -8.88 14.39 1.95
C GLY A 86 -8.90 13.99 0.46
N LYS A 87 -7.94 13.19 0.01
CA LYS A 87 -7.96 12.46 -1.26
C LYS A 87 -8.18 10.98 -0.99
N GLY A 88 -8.73 10.27 -1.96
CA GLY A 88 -8.85 8.82 -1.87
C GLY A 88 -9.20 8.20 -3.21
N GLY A 89 -9.20 6.88 -3.25
CA GLY A 89 -9.52 6.12 -4.45
C GLY A 89 -9.47 4.62 -4.18
N ARG A 90 -9.56 3.84 -5.26
CA ARG A 90 -9.41 2.39 -5.24
C ARG A 90 -8.22 2.01 -6.10
N ALA A 91 -7.30 1.23 -5.54
CA ALA A 91 -6.19 0.63 -6.27
C ALA A 91 -6.58 -0.80 -6.65
N LEU A 92 -6.55 -1.12 -7.94
CA LEU A 92 -6.58 -2.50 -8.44
C LEU A 92 -5.15 -3.03 -8.47
N LEU A 93 -4.94 -4.20 -7.87
CA LEU A 93 -3.64 -4.86 -7.78
C LEU A 93 -3.69 -6.24 -8.43
N LYS A 94 -2.55 -6.64 -8.99
CA LYS A 94 -2.30 -7.98 -9.51
C LYS A 94 -1.16 -8.64 -8.76
N LYS A 95 -1.33 -9.90 -8.39
CA LYS A 95 -0.27 -10.74 -7.83
C LYS A 95 0.76 -11.06 -8.92
N LYS A 96 2.05 -10.88 -8.60
CA LYS A 96 3.19 -11.19 -9.46
C LYS A 96 4.27 -11.87 -8.63
N GLY A 97 4.53 -13.14 -8.91
CA GLY A 97 5.41 -13.96 -8.07
C GLY A 97 4.89 -13.99 -6.63
N GLU A 98 5.74 -13.61 -5.68
CA GLU A 98 5.41 -13.57 -4.26
C GLU A 98 4.72 -12.26 -3.82
N GLY A 99 4.69 -11.22 -4.68
CA GLY A 99 4.25 -9.88 -4.28
C GLY A 99 3.04 -9.34 -5.02
N TRP A 100 2.54 -8.20 -4.54
CA TRP A 100 1.47 -7.44 -5.18
C TRP A 100 2.01 -6.24 -5.94
N SER A 101 1.44 -5.99 -7.11
CA SER A 101 1.75 -4.82 -7.95
C SER A 101 0.48 -4.04 -8.24
N ILE A 102 0.53 -2.72 -8.09
CA ILE A 102 -0.57 -1.84 -8.51
C ILE A 102 -0.70 -1.95 -10.02
N HIS A 103 -1.91 -2.27 -10.47
CA HIS A 103 -2.26 -2.33 -11.87
C HIS A 103 -2.81 -0.98 -12.35
N LEU A 104 -3.74 -0.40 -11.59
CA LEU A 104 -4.25 0.96 -11.81
C LEU A 104 -4.94 1.49 -10.54
N CYS A 105 -5.08 2.81 -10.43
CA CYS A 105 -5.93 3.46 -9.43
C CYS A 105 -7.11 4.16 -10.14
N SER A 106 -8.33 4.02 -9.62
CA SER A 106 -9.54 4.66 -10.16
C SER A 106 -10.60 4.85 -9.07
N GLY A 107 -11.74 5.43 -9.44
CA GLY A 107 -12.89 5.65 -8.57
C GLY A 107 -13.91 4.51 -8.62
N ASP A 108 -15.17 4.84 -8.89
CA ASP A 108 -16.29 3.89 -8.86
C ASP A 108 -16.29 2.87 -10.01
N SER A 109 -15.51 3.10 -11.06
CA SER A 109 -15.35 2.12 -12.14
C SER A 109 -14.88 0.75 -11.64
N LEU A 110 -14.07 0.70 -10.56
CA LEU A 110 -13.59 -0.55 -9.98
C LEU A 110 -14.64 -1.32 -9.16
N LYS A 111 -15.83 -0.76 -8.97
CA LYS A 111 -16.96 -1.46 -8.34
C LYS A 111 -17.69 -2.37 -9.32
N GLU A 112 -17.57 -2.09 -10.61
CA GLU A 112 -18.35 -2.75 -11.65
C GLU A 112 -17.58 -3.93 -12.25
N ALA A 113 -18.15 -5.14 -12.14
CA ALA A 113 -17.56 -6.34 -12.73
C ALA A 113 -17.37 -6.22 -14.25
N SER A 114 -18.25 -5.48 -14.95
CA SER A 114 -18.12 -5.19 -16.38
C SER A 114 -16.86 -4.38 -16.69
N ALA A 115 -16.58 -3.33 -15.93
CA ALA A 115 -15.37 -2.52 -16.10
C ALA A 115 -14.10 -3.34 -15.79
N LEU A 116 -14.13 -4.13 -14.71
CA LEU A 116 -13.03 -5.06 -14.39
C LEU A 116 -12.75 -6.07 -15.52
N LYS A 117 -13.81 -6.60 -16.16
CA LYS A 117 -13.67 -7.46 -17.35
C LYS A 117 -13.06 -6.72 -18.54
N GLN A 118 -13.43 -5.45 -18.77
CA GLN A 118 -12.84 -4.63 -19.83
C GLN A 118 -11.36 -4.34 -19.61
N ILE A 119 -10.91 -4.26 -18.35
CA ILE A 119 -9.49 -4.16 -17.96
C ILE A 119 -8.73 -5.47 -18.22
N GLY A 120 -9.45 -6.59 -18.40
CA GLY A 120 -8.88 -7.90 -18.74
C GLY A 120 -8.89 -8.91 -17.59
N LEU A 121 -9.67 -8.68 -16.53
CA LEU A 121 -9.83 -9.67 -15.48
C LEU A 121 -10.66 -10.86 -15.97
N PRO A 122 -10.33 -12.10 -15.56
CA PRO A 122 -11.23 -13.24 -15.73
C PRO A 122 -12.59 -12.97 -15.10
N ALA A 123 -13.67 -13.43 -15.73
CA ALA A 123 -15.03 -13.13 -15.29
C ALA A 123 -15.29 -13.51 -13.82
N ALA A 124 -14.80 -14.68 -13.38
CA ALA A 124 -14.93 -15.14 -12.00
C ALA A 124 -14.25 -14.19 -11.00
N ASP A 125 -13.07 -13.67 -11.33
CA ASP A 125 -12.35 -12.74 -10.46
C ASP A 125 -12.97 -11.35 -10.45
N ALA A 126 -13.44 -10.88 -11.61
CA ALA A 126 -14.15 -9.60 -11.71
C ALA A 126 -15.45 -9.60 -10.89
N GLU A 127 -16.26 -10.65 -11.01
CA GLU A 127 -17.49 -10.81 -10.24
C GLU A 127 -17.22 -11.02 -8.75
N GLY A 128 -16.21 -11.84 -8.43
CA GLY A 128 -15.77 -12.06 -7.06
C GLY A 128 -15.29 -10.78 -6.37
N LEU A 129 -14.51 -9.96 -7.07
CA LEU A 129 -14.05 -8.66 -6.54
C LEU A 129 -15.19 -7.68 -6.36
N ALA A 130 -16.05 -7.51 -7.35
CA ALA A 130 -17.18 -6.58 -7.27
C ALA A 130 -18.11 -6.94 -6.09
N ALA A 131 -18.44 -8.22 -5.93
CA ALA A 131 -19.27 -8.68 -4.82
C ALA A 131 -18.60 -8.46 -3.46
N LYS A 132 -17.33 -8.87 -3.31
CA LYS A 132 -16.58 -8.70 -2.04
C LYS A 132 -16.41 -7.21 -1.69
N LEU A 133 -16.13 -6.37 -2.68
CA LEU A 133 -15.98 -4.94 -2.49
C LEU A 133 -17.30 -4.31 -2.02
N ALA A 134 -18.42 -4.65 -2.67
CA ALA A 134 -19.73 -4.16 -2.26
C ALA A 134 -20.06 -4.52 -0.81
N GLU A 135 -19.77 -5.75 -0.37
CA GLU A 135 -19.94 -6.15 1.03
C GLU A 135 -19.00 -5.41 1.99
N ALA A 136 -17.73 -5.26 1.61
CA ALA A 136 -16.72 -4.60 2.44
C ALA A 136 -16.92 -3.08 2.57
N GLU A 137 -17.61 -2.46 1.61
CA GLU A 137 -17.92 -1.02 1.62
C GLU A 137 -19.17 -0.67 2.43
N LYS A 138 -20.10 -1.60 2.68
CA LYS A 138 -21.33 -1.36 3.45
C LYS A 138 -21.12 -0.69 4.82
N PRO A 139 -20.11 -1.06 5.63
CA PRO A 139 -19.91 -0.45 6.95
C PRO A 139 -19.09 0.85 6.90
N LEU A 140 -18.65 1.31 5.73
CA LEU A 140 -17.77 2.47 5.62
C LEU A 140 -18.56 3.79 5.70
N ASP A 141 -17.89 4.82 6.19
CA ASP A 141 -18.46 6.16 6.26
C ASP A 141 -18.80 6.67 4.84
N PRO A 142 -20.01 7.20 4.61
CA PRO A 142 -20.40 7.72 3.29
C PRO A 142 -19.46 8.82 2.76
N SER A 143 -18.87 9.63 3.63
CA SER A 143 -17.92 10.67 3.24
C SER A 143 -16.62 10.05 2.73
N LEU A 144 -16.18 8.93 3.31
CA LEU A 144 -15.04 8.16 2.83
C LEU A 144 -15.34 7.51 1.47
N LEU A 145 -16.54 6.95 1.28
CA LEU A 145 -16.97 6.41 -0.01
C LEU A 145 -17.03 7.49 -1.10
N ALA A 146 -17.47 8.71 -0.75
CA ALA A 146 -17.43 9.85 -1.65
C ALA A 146 -15.99 10.24 -2.03
N LEU A 147 -15.03 10.17 -1.10
CA LEU A 147 -13.60 10.35 -1.42
C LEU A 147 -13.12 9.29 -2.41
N PHE A 148 -13.45 8.02 -2.21
CA PHE A 148 -13.08 6.95 -3.15
C PHE A 148 -13.67 7.19 -4.55
N ALA A 149 -14.90 7.68 -4.64
CA ALA A 149 -15.56 7.98 -5.91
C ALA A 149 -14.98 9.23 -6.59
N SER A 150 -14.50 10.21 -5.81
CA SER A 150 -14.00 11.51 -6.29
C SER A 150 -12.70 11.45 -7.10
N PHE A 151 -12.05 10.29 -7.18
CA PHE A 151 -10.85 10.11 -8.01
C PHE A 151 -11.20 10.06 -9.50
N GLU A 152 -11.42 11.22 -10.10
CA GLU A 152 -11.44 11.46 -11.54
C GLU A 152 -10.19 12.27 -11.94
N GLY A 153 -9.01 11.63 -12.00
CA GLY A 153 -7.82 12.30 -12.54
C GLY A 153 -6.47 11.65 -12.26
N THR A 154 -5.64 11.53 -13.30
CA THR A 154 -4.24 11.10 -13.26
C THR A 154 -3.40 12.06 -12.42
N VAL A 155 -2.72 11.56 -11.37
CA VAL A 155 -1.61 12.29 -10.74
C VAL A 155 -0.35 12.06 -11.58
N MET A 156 0.14 13.11 -12.26
CA MET A 156 1.49 13.15 -12.80
C MET A 156 2.47 13.36 -11.64
N VAL A 157 3.43 12.45 -11.48
CA VAL A 157 4.58 12.66 -10.60
C VAL A 157 5.59 13.50 -11.37
N GLU A 158 5.46 14.83 -11.29
CA GLU A 158 6.53 15.74 -11.68
C GLU A 158 7.57 15.70 -10.55
N ALA A 159 8.77 15.18 -10.83
CA ALA A 159 9.94 15.44 -10.01
C ALA A 159 10.26 16.93 -10.18
N GLY A 160 9.78 17.77 -9.26
CA GLY A 160 10.15 19.17 -9.20
C GLY A 160 11.63 19.28 -8.88
N ASP A 161 12.41 19.59 -9.91
CA ASP A 161 13.80 20.02 -9.79
C ASP A 161 13.85 21.36 -9.04
N ASP A 162 14.67 21.41 -8.00
CA ASP A 162 14.90 22.55 -7.13
C ASP A 162 15.50 23.74 -7.90
N GLY A 163 14.74 24.83 -8.06
CA GLY A 163 15.15 26.04 -8.77
C GLY A 163 15.06 27.33 -7.95
N HIS A 164 15.84 27.41 -6.87
CA HIS A 164 16.37 28.61 -6.20
C HIS A 164 15.45 29.76 -5.76
N ALA A 165 15.44 29.95 -4.44
CA ALA A 165 14.88 31.09 -3.72
C ALA A 165 15.49 32.45 -4.13
N ALA A 166 14.65 33.48 -4.06
CA ALA A 166 15.03 34.88 -4.17
C ALA A 166 15.96 35.31 -3.02
N GLY A 167 17.09 35.93 -3.37
CA GLY A 167 18.01 36.59 -2.45
C GLY A 167 18.45 37.94 -3.00
N HIS A 168 18.09 39.00 -2.29
CA HIS A 168 18.26 40.42 -2.61
C HIS A 168 19.68 40.84 -3.04
N GLN A 169 19.79 41.53 -4.18
CA GLN A 169 20.91 42.45 -4.44
C GLN A 169 20.42 43.88 -4.19
N HIS A 170 20.82 44.41 -3.04
CA HIS A 170 20.73 45.80 -2.67
C HIS A 170 21.93 46.53 -3.30
N GLN A 171 21.70 47.42 -4.25
CA GLN A 171 22.72 48.37 -4.70
C GLN A 171 22.20 49.79 -4.53
N HIS A 172 22.71 50.44 -3.47
CA HIS A 172 22.64 51.87 -3.26
C HIS A 172 23.62 52.59 -4.20
N LYS A 173 23.14 53.72 -4.73
CA LYS A 173 23.80 54.82 -5.45
C LYS A 173 24.99 55.44 -4.65
N PRO A 174 25.91 56.24 -5.22
CA PRO A 174 25.66 57.46 -6.01
C PRO A 174 26.08 57.44 -7.49
#